data_AF-A0A926GVW6-F1
#
_entry.id   AF-A0A926GVW6-F1
#
_cell.length_a   1.000
_cell.length_b   1.000
_cell.length_c   1.000
_cell.angle_alpha   90.00
_cell.angle_beta   90.00
_cell.angle_gamma   90.00
#
_symmetry.space_group_name_H-M   'P 1'
#
loop_
_entity.id
_entity.type
_entity.pdbx_description
1 polymer ?
#
loop_
_entity_poly.entity_id
_entity_poly.type
_entity_poly.pdbx_seq_one_letter_code
_entity_poly.pdbx_strand_id
1 'polypeptide(L)'
;MPGSFNNYARKVRDAQLPLSVRAGALRSSLLKYCGVAGEPSYVKLLVHLSRLIGADLQSNAQEKHLLAVLYKIEVARNHILRLQDNYARKRIRQKMRGKRSPTLADILATQEAIERVKREANLIPPFLHPS
;
A
#
# COMPACT_ATOMS: atom_id res chain seq x y z
N MET A 1 8.36 -19.98 -0.90
CA MET A 1 8.59 -18.53 -0.74
C MET A 1 7.36 -17.77 -1.22
N PRO A 2 6.56 -17.11 -0.36
CA PRO A 2 5.53 -16.20 -0.86
C PRO A 2 6.20 -15.06 -1.66
N GLY A 3 5.67 -14.73 -2.85
CA GLY A 3 6.28 -13.75 -3.74
C GLY A 3 6.36 -12.33 -3.15
N SER A 4 7.34 -11.53 -3.61
CA SER A 4 7.44 -10.11 -3.26
C SER A 4 6.38 -9.28 -4.01
N PHE A 5 6.06 -8.07 -3.49
CA PHE A 5 5.18 -7.12 -4.18
C PHE A 5 5.61 -6.92 -5.65
N ASN A 6 6.90 -6.72 -5.89
CA ASN A 6 7.45 -6.49 -7.23
C ASN A 6 7.23 -7.67 -8.18
N ASN A 7 7.29 -8.91 -7.67
CA ASN A 7 7.01 -10.10 -8.49
C ASN A 7 5.56 -10.14 -8.94
N TYR A 8 4.62 -9.81 -8.05
CA TYR A 8 3.20 -9.75 -8.42
C TYR A 8 2.90 -8.55 -9.31
N ALA A 9 3.48 -7.38 -9.02
CA ALA A 9 3.35 -6.19 -9.85
C ALA A 9 3.84 -6.43 -11.29
N ARG A 10 4.92 -7.20 -11.46
CA ARG A 10 5.39 -7.64 -12.79
C ARG A 10 4.34 -8.49 -13.51
N LYS A 11 3.76 -9.48 -12.82
CA LYS A 11 2.69 -10.33 -13.38
C LYS A 11 1.45 -9.52 -13.77
N VAL A 12 1.09 -8.48 -13.02
CA VAL A 12 -0.06 -7.62 -13.38
C VAL A 12 0.22 -6.86 -14.70
N ARG A 13 1.45 -6.44 -14.94
CA ARG A 13 1.85 -5.71 -16.16
C ARG A 13 2.10 -6.63 -17.37
N ASP A 14 2.22 -7.93 -17.16
CA ASP A 14 2.51 -8.89 -18.22
C ASP A 14 1.27 -9.12 -19.09
N ALA A 15 1.27 -8.52 -20.29
CA ALA A 15 0.17 -8.62 -21.25
C ALA A 15 0.01 -10.02 -21.85
N GLN A 16 1.01 -10.89 -21.73
CA GLN A 16 0.94 -12.27 -22.21
C GLN A 16 0.16 -13.19 -21.26
N LEU A 17 -0.07 -12.75 -20.01
CA LEU A 17 -0.82 -13.53 -19.04
C LEU A 17 -2.34 -13.30 -19.17
N PRO A 18 -3.16 -14.35 -18.95
CA PRO A 18 -4.61 -14.19 -18.89
C PRO A 18 -5.02 -13.15 -17.85
N LEU A 19 -6.08 -12.39 -18.16
CA LEU A 19 -6.58 -11.32 -17.29
C LEU A 19 -6.92 -11.82 -15.88
N SER A 20 -7.43 -13.05 -15.75
CA SER A 20 -7.71 -13.71 -14.48
C SER A 20 -6.44 -13.92 -13.61
N VAL A 21 -5.32 -14.31 -14.25
CA VAL A 21 -4.02 -14.47 -13.58
C VAL A 21 -3.48 -13.11 -13.14
N ARG A 22 -3.59 -12.09 -14.00
CA ARG A 22 -3.19 -10.71 -13.70
C ARG A 22 -4.02 -10.14 -12.54
N ALA A 23 -5.33 -10.38 -12.51
CA ALA A 23 -6.20 -10.00 -11.40
C ALA A 23 -5.82 -10.73 -10.09
N GLY A 24 -5.49 -12.02 -10.16
CA GLY A 24 -4.93 -12.78 -9.02
C GLY A 24 -3.61 -12.19 -8.48
N ALA A 25 -2.73 -11.76 -9.38
CA ALA A 25 -1.49 -11.09 -9.01
C ALA A 25 -1.75 -9.70 -8.40
N LEU A 26 -2.73 -8.94 -8.89
CA LEU A 26 -3.11 -7.65 -8.31
C LEU A 26 -3.58 -7.83 -6.87
N ARG A 27 -4.46 -8.81 -6.62
CA ARG A 27 -4.92 -9.16 -5.26
C ARG A 27 -3.76 -9.50 -4.33
N SER A 28 -2.78 -10.26 -4.84
CA SER A 28 -1.55 -10.56 -4.08
C SER A 28 -0.72 -9.29 -3.80
N SER A 29 -0.65 -8.36 -4.75
CA SER A 29 0.04 -7.07 -4.60
C SER A 29 -0.64 -6.19 -3.54
N LEU A 30 -1.99 -6.15 -3.55
CA LEU A 30 -2.80 -5.45 -2.55
C LEU A 30 -2.60 -6.01 -1.15
N LEU A 31 -2.56 -7.34 -0.99
CA LEU A 31 -2.28 -7.96 0.30
C LEU A 31 -0.90 -7.55 0.84
N LYS A 32 0.12 -7.48 -0.03
CA LYS A 32 1.46 -6.99 0.34
C LYS A 32 1.46 -5.49 0.66
N TYR A 33 0.68 -4.69 -0.06
CA TYR A 33 0.48 -3.29 0.28
C TYR A 33 -0.11 -3.14 1.68
N CYS A 34 -1.15 -3.91 2.04
CA CYS A 34 -1.77 -3.83 3.37
C CYS A 34 -0.76 -4.08 4.49
N GLY A 35 0.12 -5.09 4.33
CA GLY A 35 1.17 -5.36 5.30
C GLY A 35 2.18 -4.22 5.47
N VAL A 36 2.53 -3.51 4.40
CA VAL A 36 3.45 -2.35 4.46
C VAL A 36 2.77 -1.11 5.04
N ALA A 37 1.52 -0.88 4.64
CA ALA A 37 0.76 0.29 5.02
C ALA A 37 0.15 0.18 6.44
N GLY A 38 0.23 -1.00 7.07
CA GLY A 38 -0.47 -1.26 8.34
C GLY A 38 -1.99 -1.23 8.16
N GLU A 39 -2.50 -1.51 6.96
CA GLU A 39 -3.94 -1.57 6.71
C GLU A 39 -4.49 -2.90 7.19
N PRO A 40 -5.45 -2.91 8.14
CA PRO A 40 -5.92 -4.14 8.76
C PRO A 40 -6.85 -4.94 7.84
N SER A 41 -7.43 -4.34 6.80
CA SER A 41 -8.44 -5.02 5.98
C SER A 41 -8.20 -4.89 4.48
N TYR A 42 -7.60 -5.95 3.93
CA TYR A 42 -7.51 -6.19 2.49
C TYR A 42 -8.89 -6.16 1.80
N VAL A 43 -9.92 -6.74 2.43
CA VAL A 43 -11.28 -6.80 1.87
C VAL A 43 -11.88 -5.40 1.71
N LYS A 44 -11.76 -4.55 2.75
CA LYS A 44 -12.27 -3.16 2.68
C LYS A 44 -11.53 -2.35 1.62
N LEU A 45 -10.21 -2.51 1.53
CA LEU A 45 -9.41 -1.86 0.49
C LEU A 45 -9.84 -2.29 -0.91
N LEU A 46 -10.05 -3.59 -1.13
CA LEU A 46 -10.50 -4.11 -2.41
C LEU A 46 -11.88 -3.55 -2.81
N VAL A 47 -12.85 -3.56 -1.89
CA VAL A 47 -14.19 -2.99 -2.13
C VAL A 47 -14.12 -1.51 -2.45
N HIS A 48 -13.32 -0.76 -1.69
CA HIS A 48 -13.11 0.67 -1.91
C HIS A 48 -12.52 0.96 -3.29
N LEU A 49 -11.48 0.22 -3.68
CA LEU A 49 -10.84 0.35 -4.99
C LEU A 49 -11.78 -0.04 -6.14
N SER A 50 -12.56 -1.10 -5.97
CA SER A 50 -13.58 -1.50 -6.95
C SER A 50 -14.61 -0.39 -7.17
N ARG A 51 -15.06 0.26 -6.08
CA ARG A 51 -15.95 1.43 -6.17
C ARG A 51 -15.30 2.62 -6.85
N LEU A 52 -14.07 2.95 -6.47
CA LEU A 52 -13.32 4.10 -7.00
C LEU A 52 -13.09 3.99 -8.51
N ILE A 53 -12.91 2.77 -9.02
CA ILE A 53 -12.65 2.52 -10.45
C ILE A 53 -13.95 2.21 -11.21
N GLY A 54 -15.07 2.01 -10.51
CA GLY A 54 -16.35 1.66 -11.13
C GLY A 54 -16.37 0.26 -11.75
N ALA A 55 -15.55 -0.66 -11.23
CA ALA A 55 -15.47 -2.04 -11.71
C ALA A 55 -15.17 -3.00 -10.57
N ASP A 56 -15.79 -4.18 -10.61
CA ASP A 56 -15.46 -5.26 -9.70
C ASP A 56 -14.11 -5.88 -10.08
N LEU A 57 -13.10 -5.56 -9.28
CA LEU A 57 -11.74 -6.11 -9.39
C LEU A 57 -11.68 -7.65 -9.23
N GLN A 58 -12.77 -8.30 -8.81
CA GLN A 58 -12.87 -9.75 -8.73
C GLN A 58 -13.42 -10.41 -10.00
N SER A 59 -14.35 -9.77 -10.71
CA SER A 59 -15.15 -10.45 -11.74
C SER A 59 -15.14 -9.78 -13.12
N ASN A 60 -15.11 -8.44 -13.21
CA ASN A 60 -15.31 -7.73 -14.48
C ASN A 60 -14.27 -6.62 -14.76
N ALA A 61 -13.15 -6.63 -14.04
CA ALA A 61 -12.08 -5.67 -14.27
C ALA A 61 -11.37 -5.87 -15.62
N GLN A 62 -11.28 -4.80 -16.38
CA GLN A 62 -10.46 -4.70 -17.58
C GLN A 62 -8.99 -4.44 -17.23
N GLU A 63 -8.09 -4.68 -18.18
CA GLU A 63 -6.66 -4.42 -18.03
C GLU A 63 -6.36 -3.00 -17.49
N LYS A 64 -7.00 -1.97 -18.06
CA LYS A 64 -6.83 -0.58 -17.63
C LYS A 64 -7.15 -0.38 -16.14
N HIS A 65 -8.13 -1.11 -15.61
CA HIS A 65 -8.49 -1.06 -14.20
C HIS A 65 -7.37 -1.65 -13.33
N LEU A 66 -6.83 -2.81 -13.74
CA LEU A 66 -5.76 -3.48 -13.00
C LEU A 66 -4.49 -2.62 -12.94
N LEU A 67 -4.11 -2.03 -14.08
CA LEU A 67 -2.94 -1.15 -14.16
C LEU A 67 -3.14 0.15 -13.35
N ALA A 68 -4.33 0.74 -13.39
CA ALA A 68 -4.65 1.93 -12.60
C ALA A 68 -4.56 1.67 -11.09
N VAL A 69 -5.11 0.54 -10.61
CA VAL A 69 -4.96 0.14 -9.20
C VAL A 69 -3.49 -0.05 -8.87
N LEU A 70 -2.77 -0.83 -9.68
CA LEU A 70 -1.39 -1.17 -9.43
C LEU A 70 -0.52 0.08 -9.27
N TYR A 71 -0.68 1.04 -10.18
CA TYR A 71 0.04 2.30 -10.14
C TYR A 71 -0.25 3.07 -8.84
N LYS A 72 -1.52 3.22 -8.47
CA LYS A 72 -1.92 3.91 -7.23
C LYS A 72 -1.28 3.28 -5.99
N ILE A 73 -1.35 1.96 -5.86
CA ILE A 73 -0.82 1.26 -4.67
C ILE A 73 0.71 1.23 -4.66
N GLU A 74 1.36 1.19 -5.82
CA GLU A 74 2.82 1.22 -5.93
C GLU A 74 3.39 2.57 -5.50
N VAL A 75 2.79 3.67 -5.96
CA VAL A 75 3.17 5.04 -5.57
C VAL A 75 3.03 5.20 -4.05
N ALA A 76 1.87 4.85 -3.49
CA ALA A 76 1.63 4.94 -2.06
C ALA A 76 2.58 4.05 -1.25
N ARG A 77 2.76 2.79 -1.66
CA ARG A 77 3.70 1.85 -1.02
C ARG A 77 5.11 2.41 -0.97
N ASN A 78 5.62 2.92 -2.08
CA ASN A 78 6.98 3.42 -2.17
C ASN A 78 7.18 4.64 -1.27
N HIS A 79 6.19 5.51 -1.16
CA HIS A 79 6.25 6.64 -0.25
C HIS A 79 6.24 6.18 1.21
N ILE A 80 5.36 5.24 1.60
CA ILE A 80 5.33 4.66 2.94
C ILE A 80 6.67 4.01 3.30
N LEU A 81 7.27 3.24 2.40
CA LEU A 81 8.58 2.62 2.62
C LEU A 81 9.68 3.66 2.85
N ARG A 82 9.67 4.79 2.11
CA ARG A 82 10.62 5.89 2.35
C ARG A 82 10.44 6.52 3.72
N LEU A 83 9.19 6.73 4.16
CA LEU A 83 8.89 7.25 5.50
C LEU A 83 9.40 6.30 6.59
N GLN A 84 9.14 5.00 6.44
CA GLN A 84 9.62 3.96 7.36
C GLN A 84 11.16 3.88 7.39
N ASP A 85 11.83 3.94 6.24
CA ASP A 85 13.30 3.97 6.16
C ASP A 85 13.89 5.22 6.79
N ASN A 86 13.31 6.40 6.52
CA ASN A 86 13.73 7.67 7.13
C ASN A 86 13.63 7.63 8.66
N TYR A 87 12.52 7.08 9.18
CA TYR A 87 12.33 6.88 10.61
C TYR A 87 13.35 5.89 11.18
N ALA A 88 13.61 4.76 10.52
CA ALA A 88 14.62 3.79 10.92
C ALA A 88 16.03 4.42 10.97
N ARG A 89 16.43 5.18 9.95
CA ARG A 89 17.70 5.92 9.93
C ARG A 89 17.78 6.96 11.04
N LYS A 90 16.69 7.67 11.35
CA LYS A 90 16.63 8.61 12.48
C LYS A 90 16.87 7.89 13.81
N ARG A 91 16.24 6.74 14.02
CA ARG A 91 16.47 5.89 15.22
C ARG A 91 17.92 5.46 15.35
N ILE A 92 18.54 5.01 14.26
CA ILE A 92 19.95 4.61 14.26
C ILE A 92 20.83 5.80 14.67
N ARG A 93 20.62 6.99 14.07
CA ARG A 93 21.38 8.21 14.44
C ARG A 93 21.20 8.62 15.90
N GLN A 94 19.99 8.50 16.45
CA GLN A 94 19.73 8.78 17.86
C GLN A 94 20.45 7.78 18.78
N LYS A 95 20.42 6.49 18.44
CA LYS A 95 21.15 5.44 19.17
C LYS A 95 22.66 5.70 19.17
N MET A 96 23.22 6.08 18.03
CA MET A 96 24.65 6.45 17.92
C MET A 96 25.03 7.68 18.75
N ARG A 97 24.06 8.55 19.06
CA ARG A 97 24.22 9.73 19.95
C ARG A 97 23.94 9.43 21.43
N GLY A 98 23.81 8.16 21.81
CA GLY A 98 23.51 7.76 23.19
C GLY A 98 22.04 7.96 23.63
N LYS A 99 21.14 8.38 22.72
CA LYS A 99 19.70 8.47 23.02
C LYS A 99 19.05 7.11 22.79
N ARG A 100 18.41 6.54 23.81
CA ARG A 100 17.88 5.15 23.80
C ARG A 100 16.65 4.96 22.90
N SER A 101 15.90 6.02 22.59
CA SER A 101 14.62 5.88 21.88
C SER A 101 14.26 7.12 21.05
N PRO A 102 13.58 6.93 19.89
CA PRO A 102 12.83 8.00 19.23
C PRO A 102 11.77 8.54 20.18
N THR A 103 11.51 9.85 20.10
CA THR A 103 10.49 10.49 20.92
C THR A 103 9.10 10.03 20.48
N LEU A 104 8.11 10.12 21.36
CA LEU A 104 6.70 9.89 21.01
C LEU A 104 6.28 10.77 19.81
N ALA A 105 6.75 12.02 19.77
CA ALA A 105 6.52 12.94 18.66
C ALA A 105 7.07 12.41 17.32
N ASP A 106 8.23 11.75 17.31
CA ASP A 106 8.81 11.17 16.10
C ASP A 106 7.96 10.00 15.55
N ILE A 107 7.37 9.21 16.47
CA ILE A 107 6.47 8.11 16.13
C ILE A 107 5.18 8.66 15.53
N LEU A 108 4.52 9.58 16.22
CA LEU A 108 3.25 10.17 15.79
C LEU A 108 3.40 10.90 14.44
N ALA A 109 4.46 11.69 14.26
CA ALA A 109 4.71 12.38 12.99
C ALA A 109 4.88 11.39 11.82
N THR A 110 5.51 10.24 12.06
CA THR A 110 5.67 9.20 11.03
C THR A 110 4.33 8.52 10.72
N GLN A 111 3.51 8.24 11.73
CA GLN A 111 2.18 7.67 11.55
C GLN A 111 1.25 8.62 10.80
N GLU A 112 1.21 9.90 11.18
CA GLU A 112 0.43 10.92 10.49
C GLU A 112 0.85 11.09 9.02
N ALA A 113 2.15 11.02 8.73
CA ALA A 113 2.65 11.08 7.37
C ALA A 113 2.19 9.86 6.55
N ILE A 114 2.21 8.65 7.13
CA ILE A 114 1.69 7.44 6.48
C ILE A 114 0.18 7.57 6.21
N GLU A 115 -0.60 8.04 7.19
CA GLU A 115 -2.04 8.27 7.04
C GLU A 115 -2.36 9.36 6.00
N ARG A 116 -1.50 10.37 5.87
CA ARG A 116 -1.62 11.38 4.82
C ARG A 116 -1.42 10.78 3.44
N VAL A 117 -0.37 9.98 3.25
CA VAL A 117 -0.10 9.30 1.96
C VAL A 117 -1.28 8.43 1.54
N LYS A 118 -1.84 7.67 2.48
CA LYS A 118 -3.01 6.82 2.22
C LYS A 118 -4.24 7.63 1.82
N ARG A 119 -4.48 8.79 2.45
CA ARG A 119 -5.57 9.71 2.10
C ARG A 119 -5.37 10.31 0.72
N GLU A 120 -4.19 10.83 0.41
CA GLU A 120 -3.85 11.42 -0.90
C GLU A 120 -3.98 10.40 -2.04
N ALA A 121 -3.61 9.14 -1.79
CA ALA A 121 -3.75 8.08 -2.77
C ALA A 121 -5.21 7.60 -2.95
N ASN A 122 -6.16 8.15 -2.18
CA ASN A 122 -7.55 7.69 -2.05
C ASN A 122 -7.63 6.20 -1.68
N LEU A 123 -6.72 5.73 -0.83
CA LEU A 123 -6.63 4.33 -0.40
C LEU A 123 -7.30 4.08 0.97
N ILE A 124 -7.77 5.14 1.63
CA ILE A 124 -8.61 5.06 2.82
C ILE A 124 -10.08 5.31 2.43
N PRO A 125 -11.01 4.41 2.80
CA PRO A 125 -12.44 4.72 2.73
C PRO A 125 -12.79 5.82 3.75
N PRO A 126 -13.65 6.80 3.38
CA PRO A 126 -13.92 8.00 4.19
C PRO A 126 -14.49 7.73 5.60
N PHE A 127 -14.93 6.50 5.89
CA PHE A 127 -15.63 6.12 7.11
C PHE A 127 -14.72 5.52 8.21
N LEU A 128 -13.39 5.70 8.14
CA LEU A 128 -12.43 5.18 9.12
C LEU A 128 -11.85 6.25 10.05
N HIS A 129 -12.57 7.35 10.29
CA HIS A 129 -12.27 8.25 11.40
C HIS A 129 -13.12 7.82 12.62
N PRO A 130 -12.52 7.41 13.75
CA PRO A 130 -13.26 7.43 15.00
C PRO A 130 -13.50 8.91 15.34
N SER A 131 -14.77 9.25 15.53
CA SER A 131 -15.23 10.50 16.15
C SER A 131 -14.66 10.66 17.55
#